data_AF-A0A382HN68-F1
#
_entry.id   AF-A0A382HN68-F1
#
_cell.length_a   1.000
_cell.length_b   1.000
_cell.length_c   1.000
_cell.angle_alpha   90.00
_cell.angle_beta   90.00
_cell.angle_gamma   90.00
#
_symmetry.space_group_name_H-M   'P 1'
#
loop_
_entity.id
_entity.type
_entity.pdbx_description
1 polymer ?
#
loop_
_entity_poly.entity_id
_entity_poly.type
_entity_poly.pdbx_seq_one_letter_code
_entity_poly.pdbx_strand_id
1 'polypeptide(L)' 'MSVKSQIDELRNRHHLLDSEIEAESTHVAPDEIKISALKKEKLKIKDLIQQLQTNS' A
#
# COMPACT_ATOMS: atom_id res chain seq x y z
N MET A 1 -13.18 -16.93 -7.61
CA MET A 1 -12.76 -15.64 -7.03
C MET A 1 -11.95 -14.91 -8.10
N SER A 2 -12.44 -13.78 -8.61
CA SER A 2 -11.86 -13.12 -9.78
C SER A 2 -10.61 -12.32 -9.40
N VAL A 3 -9.61 -12.27 -10.28
CA VAL A 3 -8.40 -11.43 -10.11
C VAL A 3 -8.75 -9.98 -9.79
N LYS A 4 -9.85 -9.46 -10.36
CA LYS A 4 -10.42 -8.15 -10.02
C LYS A 4 -10.68 -7.96 -8.51
N SER A 5 -11.26 -8.95 -7.85
CA SER A 5 -11.56 -8.88 -6.41
C SER A 5 -10.29 -8.81 -5.57
N GLN A 6 -9.25 -9.56 -5.95
CA GLN A 6 -7.95 -9.51 -5.26
C GLN A 6 -7.25 -8.15 -5.47
N ILE A 7 -7.35 -7.58 -6.69
CA ILE A 7 -6.83 -6.25 -6.98
C ILE A 7 -7.57 -5.18 -6.16
N ASP A 8 -8.89 -5.28 -6.03
CA ASP A 8 -9.68 -4.33 -5.23
C ASP A 8 -9.34 -4.41 -3.74
N GLU A 9 -9.16 -5.62 -3.18
CA GLU A 9 -8.69 -5.79 -1.80
C GLU A 9 -7.27 -5.21 -1.60
N LEU A 10 -6.35 -5.48 -2.52
CA LEU A 10 -4.99 -4.94 -2.49
C LEU A 10 -4.99 -3.40 -2.60
N ARG A 11 -5.84 -2.83 -3.45
CA ARG A 11 -6.02 -1.38 -3.56
C ARG A 11 -6.53 -0.77 -2.27
N ASN A 12 -7.50 -1.42 -1.63
CA ASN A 12 -8.05 -0.93 -0.36
C ASN A 12 -6.97 -0.93 0.73
N ARG A 13 -6.17 -2.01 0.79
CA ARG A 13 -5.03 -2.12 1.71
C ARG A 13 -3.94 -1.09 1.44
N HIS A 14 -3.65 -0.83 0.16
CA HIS A 14 -2.74 0.24 -0.26
C HIS A 14 -3.24 1.62 0.18
N HIS A 15 -4.55 1.89 0.07
CA HIS A 15 -5.13 3.18 0.47
C HIS A 15 -5.07 3.41 1.99
N LEU A 16 -5.27 2.35 2.78
CA LEU A 16 -5.09 2.39 4.24
C LEU A 16 -3.64 2.69 4.62
N LEU A 17 -2.68 1.98 4.01
CA LEU A 17 -1.26 2.22 4.23
C LEU A 17 -0.85 3.65 3.85
N ASP A 18 -1.39 4.21 2.77
CA ASP A 18 -1.16 5.60 2.39
C ASP A 18 -1.68 6.58 3.44
N SER A 19 -2.88 6.33 3.96
CA SER A 19 -3.49 7.16 4.99
C SER A 19 -2.71 7.08 6.31
N GLU A 20 -2.20 5.91 6.69
CA GLU A 20 -1.30 5.74 7.84
C GLU A 20 0.02 6.49 7.62
N ILE A 21 0.63 6.40 6.44
CA ILE A 21 1.85 7.15 6.11
C ILE A 21 1.63 8.65 6.23
N GLU A 22 0.55 9.18 5.68
CA GLU A 22 0.23 10.60 5.76
C GLU A 22 -0.04 11.03 7.20
N ALA A 23 -0.80 10.25 7.98
CA ALA A 23 -1.06 10.52 9.38
C ALA A 23 0.25 10.52 10.22
N GLU A 24 1.11 9.53 10.03
CA GLU A 24 2.41 9.44 10.70
C GLU A 24 3.36 10.56 10.25
N SER A 25 3.34 10.93 8.96
CA SER A 25 4.18 12.00 8.42
C SER A 25 3.71 13.40 8.87
N THR A 26 2.44 13.56 9.19
CA THR A 26 1.86 14.82 9.69
C THR A 26 2.01 14.95 11.21
N HIS A 27 2.40 13.88 11.89
CA HIS A 27 2.65 13.88 13.33
C HIS A 27 3.90 14.69 13.69
N VAL A 28 3.90 15.31 14.88
CA VAL A 28 5.01 16.15 15.38
C VAL A 28 6.31 15.36 15.59
N ALA A 29 6.21 14.04 15.78
CA ALA A 29 7.33 13.11 15.85
C ALA A 29 7.08 11.99 14.81
N PRO A 30 7.36 12.25 13.53
CA PRO A 30 7.16 11.27 12.48
C PRO A 30 8.17 10.13 12.68
N ASP A 31 7.67 8.91 12.77
CA ASP A 31 8.54 7.73 12.85
C ASP A 31 9.02 7.40 11.43
N GLU A 32 10.19 7.93 11.06
CA GLU A 32 10.79 7.74 9.74
C GLU A 32 11.02 6.26 9.39
N ILE A 33 11.26 5.41 10.39
CA ILE A 33 11.42 3.96 10.21
C ILE A 33 10.08 3.36 9.80
N LYS A 34 9.01 3.72 10.52
CA LYS A 34 7.66 3.26 10.23
C LYS A 34 7.18 3.77 8.86
N ILE A 35 7.37 5.06 8.56
CA ILE A 35 7.04 5.66 7.25
C ILE A 35 7.80 4.96 6.11
N SER A 36 9.09 4.66 6.30
CA SER A 36 9.88 3.94 5.30
C SER A 36 9.41 2.49 5.11
N ALA A 37 9.02 1.81 6.18
CA ALA A 37 8.46 0.46 6.12
C ALA A 37 7.12 0.45 5.37
N LEU A 38 6.21 1.37 5.74
CA LEU A 38 4.91 1.54 5.10
C LEU A 38 5.05 1.90 3.61
N LYS A 39 5.96 2.80 3.24
CA LYS A 39 6.27 3.13 1.83
C LYS A 39 6.77 1.91 1.05
N LYS A 40 7.59 1.05 1.67
CA LYS A 40 8.04 -0.21 1.05
C LYS A 40 6.89 -1.20 0.88
N GLU A 41 6.00 -1.33 1.87
CA GLU A 41 4.81 -2.17 1.75
C GLU A 41 3.87 -1.66 0.66
N LYS A 42 3.63 -0.34 0.61
CA LYS A 42 2.89 0.32 -0.47
C LYS A 42 3.47 -0.03 -1.84
N LEU A 43 4.80 0.05 -2.00
CA LEU A 43 5.48 -0.29 -3.24
C LEU A 43 5.26 -1.76 -3.61
N LYS A 44 5.42 -2.68 -2.64
CA LYS A 44 5.18 -4.12 -2.84
C LYS A 44 3.74 -4.41 -3.28
N ILE A 45 2.75 -3.76 -2.67
CA ILE A 45 1.34 -3.93 -3.05
C ILE A 45 1.10 -3.42 -4.46
N LYS A 46 1.69 -2.28 -4.82
CA LYS A 46 1.61 -1.74 -6.18
C LYS A 46 2.23 -2.71 -7.21
N ASP A 47 3.38 -3.29 -6.89
CA ASP A 47 4.03 -4.29 -7.74
C ASP A 47 3.20 -5.57 -7.87
N LEU A 48 2.61 -6.04 -6.77
CA LEU A 48 1.66 -7.16 -6.75
C LEU A 48 0.43 -6.89 -7.63
N ILE A 49 -0.15 -5.69 -7.54
CA ILE A 49 -1.26 -5.27 -8.40
C ILE A 49 -0.82 -5.28 -9.86
N GLN A 50 0.34 -4.70 -10.19
CA GLN A 50 0.86 -4.73 -11.56
C GLN A 50 1.09 -6.16 -12.07
N GLN A 51 1.64 -7.05 -11.25
CA GLN A 51 1.81 -8.45 -11.61
C GLN A 51 0.46 -9.14 -11.84
N LEU A 52 -0.52 -8.94 -10.96
CA LEU A 52 -1.86 -9.49 -11.11
C LEU A 52 -2.57 -8.95 -12.35
N GLN A 53 -2.40 -7.67 -12.67
CA GLN A 53 -2.91 -7.04 -13.89
C GLN A 53 -2.22 -7.57 -15.16
N THR A 54 -0.91 -7.85 -15.09
CA THR A 54 -0.13 -8.34 -16.24
C THR A 54 -0.39 -9.81 -16.53
N ASN A 55 -0.66 -10.60 -15.49
CA ASN A 55 -0.97 -12.04 -15.60
C ASN A 55 -2.45 -12.34 -15.89
N SER A 56 -3.30 -11.33 -16.14
CA SER A 56 -4.74 -11.49 -16.42
C SER A 56 -5.09 -11.23 -17.88
#